data_AF-A0A2S4YCJ5-F1
#
_entry.id   AF-A0A2S4YCJ5-F1
#
_cell.length_a   1.000
_cell.length_b   1.000
_cell.length_c   1.000
_cell.angle_alpha   90.00
_cell.angle_beta   90.00
_cell.angle_gamma   90.00
#
_symmetry.space_group_name_H-M   'P 1'
#
loop_
_entity.id
_entity.type
_entity.pdbx_description
1 polymer ?
#
loop_
_entity_poly.entity_id
_entity_poly.type
_entity_poly.pdbx_seq_one_letter_code
_entity_poly.pdbx_strand_id
1 'polypeptide(L)'
;MAFGFRVGVPGMSVRVSTRGVRASVGPRAARISAGSGGTRISSGVGPLYASSSLGGGRRTGTSRQRTGAPSPAQLDRARRQAERAQQEAQRDAAIAQLQELRRQTTSVHLQSFTPFTPPVVPGPPQLGLAWALAEAQAHHLAGLGIFARAERAAAKQRALADAPAYLAAEEARLHSVHQRLVAEADQWWRRLLGNDEETVCEVVNYAFSDNPAAGCAVGVDGSVLSVVMRQQDIDSLPDQMPGLTPGGRPTLKKLTKRDRTLWWLTSMGSNVVATLKEAFAVAPGVSAVDLAVLTRLPDTQRLGFVVYGRWTRQAVEAGPWREANDALRFLDIGQDVACAVTTTASGNLSSTIKPLDTSRLPGLQSLLDHAQDDPGSGDATLADLDGDLSANVPDAHSAPPPDHYRIRPFAEWQSQATSLPPSMAPGHMPTMPGPAPARPSHAPATVLAPGQNLVLPEEARHGMHIAFSFAGADADLTLFLTDAGGRVTCDEDFVFYNQPSAAEGAARLLGKQAEAPYTVERAELHPAALPRHIERVAIAVNMDVASGLTCGALAHAALHVACASGAAWSFQPPTDPGIRAMVVAELYRHTAGGQPVWKLRAVGQGWADGLDGLARAHGVDIV
;
A
#
# COMPACT_ATOMS: atom_id res chain seq x y z
N MET A 1 24.24 -38.11 -29.36
CA MET A 1 24.46 -36.72 -28.90
C MET A 1 23.33 -35.84 -29.44
N ALA A 2 22.67 -35.05 -28.59
CA ALA A 2 21.59 -34.16 -29.00
C ALA A 2 22.10 -32.72 -28.91
N PHE A 3 22.09 -31.98 -30.02
CA PHE A 3 22.43 -30.57 -30.04
C PHE A 3 21.13 -29.76 -29.92
N GLY A 4 21.04 -28.94 -28.87
CA GLY A 4 19.96 -27.98 -28.68
C GLY A 4 20.56 -26.59 -28.71
N PHE A 5 20.04 -25.72 -29.56
CA PHE A 5 20.40 -24.31 -29.57
C PHE A 5 19.16 -23.46 -29.27
N ARG A 6 19.37 -22.35 -28.55
CA ARG A 6 18.34 -21.32 -28.39
C ARG A 6 18.30 -20.54 -29.69
N VAL A 7 17.12 -20.45 -30.29
CA VAL A 7 16.87 -19.48 -31.36
C VAL A 7 16.57 -18.16 -30.63
N GLY A 8 17.07 -17.02 -31.11
CA GLY A 8 17.12 -15.72 -30.41
C GLY A 8 15.78 -15.05 -30.03
N VAL A 9 14.78 -15.83 -29.61
CA VAL A 9 13.48 -15.38 -29.09
C VAL A 9 13.28 -16.02 -27.70
N PRO A 10 13.00 -15.24 -26.64
CA PRO A 10 12.78 -15.77 -25.29
C PRO A 10 11.66 -16.82 -25.24
N GLY A 11 11.93 -18.00 -24.65
CA GLY A 11 10.92 -19.07 -24.48
C GLY A 11 10.80 -20.07 -25.64
N MET A 12 11.59 -19.94 -26.71
CA MET A 12 11.63 -20.89 -27.83
C MET A 12 12.90 -21.74 -27.81
N SER A 13 12.76 -23.07 -27.95
CA SER A 13 13.93 -23.96 -28.13
C SER A 13 13.70 -24.99 -29.22
N VAL A 14 14.71 -25.18 -30.07
CA VAL A 14 14.73 -26.20 -31.11
C VAL A 14 15.74 -27.27 -30.71
N ARG A 15 15.26 -28.49 -30.51
CA ARG A 15 16.10 -29.67 -30.23
C ARG A 15 16.18 -30.52 -31.48
N VAL A 16 17.39 -30.73 -31.97
CA VAL A 16 17.67 -31.64 -33.08
C VAL A 16 18.30 -32.91 -32.53
N SER A 17 17.69 -34.05 -32.83
CA SER A 17 18.18 -35.36 -32.40
C SER A 17 18.11 -36.35 -33.55
N THR A 18 18.74 -37.52 -33.39
CA THR A 18 18.62 -38.64 -34.33
C THR A 18 17.18 -39.15 -34.50
N ARG A 19 16.25 -38.75 -33.61
CA ARG A 19 14.82 -39.07 -33.65
C ARG A 19 13.96 -37.96 -34.30
N GLY A 20 14.58 -36.89 -34.81
CA GLY A 20 13.91 -35.77 -35.51
C GLY A 20 14.13 -34.39 -34.85
N VAL A 21 13.59 -33.36 -35.50
CA VAL A 21 13.56 -31.97 -35.00
C VAL A 21 12.30 -31.76 -34.17
N ARG A 22 12.45 -31.16 -33.00
CA ARG A 22 11.36 -30.77 -32.12
C ARG A 22 11.48 -29.28 -31.78
N ALA A 23 10.43 -28.53 -32.08
CA ALA A 23 10.28 -27.15 -31.63
C ALA A 23 9.39 -27.13 -30.39
N SER A 24 9.78 -26.36 -29.37
CA SER A 24 8.96 -26.13 -28.19
C SER A 24 8.86 -24.64 -27.90
N VAL A 25 7.65 -24.19 -27.59
CA VAL A 25 7.33 -22.80 -27.25
C VAL A 25 6.66 -22.79 -25.87
N GLY A 26 7.14 -21.91 -24.97
CA GLY A 26 6.55 -21.64 -23.66
C GLY A 26 7.52 -21.76 -22.46
N PRO A 27 7.18 -21.17 -21.30
CA PRO A 27 7.96 -21.28 -20.07
C PRO A 27 8.07 -22.74 -19.59
N ARG A 28 9.06 -23.08 -18.75
CA ARG A 28 9.27 -24.48 -18.29
C ARG A 28 8.02 -25.11 -17.64
N ALA A 29 7.17 -24.28 -17.04
CA ALA A 29 5.94 -24.71 -16.37
C ALA A 29 4.82 -25.15 -17.33
N ALA A 30 4.81 -24.70 -18.59
CA ALA A 30 3.82 -25.05 -19.59
C ALA A 30 4.41 -24.94 -21.00
N ARG A 31 4.72 -26.08 -21.63
CA ARG A 31 5.27 -26.14 -22.99
C ARG A 31 4.36 -26.87 -23.94
N ILE A 32 4.23 -26.32 -25.14
CA ILE A 32 3.70 -27.01 -26.30
C ILE A 32 4.90 -27.44 -27.15
N SER A 33 5.01 -28.74 -27.43
CA SER A 33 6.07 -29.28 -28.28
C SER A 33 5.48 -29.94 -29.52
N ALA A 34 6.00 -29.56 -30.68
CA ALA A 34 5.60 -30.09 -31.99
C ALA A 34 6.83 -30.65 -32.73
N GLY A 35 6.67 -31.81 -33.36
CA GLY A 35 7.73 -32.48 -34.10
C GLY A 35 7.25 -33.79 -34.74
N SER A 36 8.20 -34.56 -35.28
CA SER A 36 7.97 -35.83 -36.01
C SER A 36 7.18 -36.92 -35.26
N GLY A 37 6.87 -36.73 -33.97
CA GLY A 37 6.13 -37.67 -33.12
C GLY A 37 4.81 -37.14 -32.56
N GLY A 38 4.22 -36.10 -33.16
CA GLY A 38 2.94 -35.51 -32.73
C GLY A 38 3.06 -34.39 -31.69
N THR A 39 1.95 -33.64 -31.53
CA THR A 39 1.86 -32.49 -30.60
C THR A 39 1.67 -32.98 -29.18
N ARG A 40 2.50 -32.49 -28.26
CA ARG A 40 2.45 -32.82 -26.83
C ARG A 40 2.44 -31.56 -26.00
N ILE A 41 1.52 -31.51 -25.04
CA ILE A 41 1.49 -30.49 -23.99
C ILE A 41 2.17 -31.09 -22.76
N SER A 42 3.13 -30.37 -22.18
CA SER A 42 3.77 -30.75 -20.93
C SER A 42 3.63 -29.63 -19.91
N SER A 43 3.17 -29.98 -18.71
CA SER A 43 3.10 -29.09 -17.56
C SER A 43 3.86 -29.72 -16.38
N GLY A 44 4.63 -28.91 -15.64
CA GLY A 44 5.41 -29.40 -14.51
C GLY A 44 6.30 -28.35 -13.85
N VAL A 45 6.41 -28.41 -12.51
CA VAL A 45 7.27 -27.58 -11.66
C VAL A 45 8.16 -28.54 -10.85
N GLY A 46 9.48 -28.41 -10.97
CA GLY A 46 10.44 -29.33 -10.33
C GLY A 46 10.71 -30.63 -11.12
N PRO A 47 11.26 -31.70 -10.50
CA PRO A 47 11.69 -32.93 -11.19
C PRO A 47 10.54 -33.81 -11.72
N LEU A 48 9.29 -33.43 -11.50
CA LEU A 48 8.08 -34.14 -11.92
C LEU A 48 7.43 -33.41 -13.10
N TYR A 49 7.18 -34.12 -14.22
CA TYR A 49 6.49 -33.57 -15.38
C TYR A 49 5.37 -34.50 -15.85
N ALA A 50 4.20 -33.93 -16.14
CA ALA A 50 3.09 -34.63 -16.78
C ALA A 50 3.06 -34.25 -18.27
N SER A 51 2.80 -35.21 -19.15
CA SER A 51 2.68 -34.93 -20.58
C SER A 51 1.56 -35.71 -21.23
N SER A 52 0.69 -35.02 -21.97
CA SER A 52 -0.41 -35.62 -22.73
C SER A 52 -0.20 -35.40 -24.24
N SER A 53 -0.41 -36.46 -25.01
CA SER A 53 -0.43 -36.40 -26.48
C SER A 53 -1.86 -36.15 -26.94
N LEU A 54 -2.07 -35.12 -27.74
CA LEU A 54 -3.35 -34.84 -28.39
C LEU A 54 -3.38 -35.59 -29.74
N GLY A 55 -3.94 -36.81 -29.75
CA GLY A 55 -4.34 -37.50 -30.98
C GLY A 55 -3.84 -38.94 -31.16
N GLY A 56 -4.80 -39.89 -31.13
CA GLY A 56 -4.95 -40.96 -32.13
C GLY A 56 -4.08 -42.22 -32.09
N GLY A 57 -4.65 -43.31 -31.54
CA GLY A 57 -4.56 -44.66 -32.12
C GLY A 57 -3.24 -45.43 -31.99
N ARG A 58 -3.19 -46.34 -31.00
CA ARG A 58 -2.24 -47.46 -30.95
C ARG A 58 -2.34 -48.30 -32.22
N ARG A 59 -1.33 -48.25 -33.09
CA ARG A 59 -1.01 -49.31 -34.06
C ARG A 59 0.41 -49.80 -33.78
N THR A 60 0.48 -50.97 -33.15
CA THR A 60 1.68 -51.79 -33.02
C THR A 60 2.05 -52.35 -34.40
N GLY A 61 2.97 -51.67 -35.08
CA GLY A 61 3.61 -52.16 -36.29
C GLY A 61 5.11 -51.88 -36.20
N THR A 62 5.91 -52.94 -36.17
CA THR A 62 7.37 -52.92 -36.17
C THR A 62 7.90 -52.37 -37.49
N SER A 63 7.91 -51.04 -37.61
CA SER A 63 8.61 -50.32 -38.67
C SER A 63 9.95 -49.82 -38.15
N ARG A 64 11.05 -50.36 -38.69
CA ARG A 64 12.42 -49.85 -38.55
C ARG A 64 12.43 -48.36 -38.88
N GLN A 65 12.41 -47.49 -37.87
CA GLN A 65 12.61 -46.05 -38.07
C GLN A 65 14.08 -45.78 -38.43
N ARG A 66 14.32 -45.53 -39.72
CA ARG A 66 15.55 -44.90 -40.22
C ARG A 66 15.75 -43.56 -39.53
N THR A 67 16.79 -43.46 -38.69
CA THR A 67 17.28 -42.21 -38.09
C THR A 67 18.06 -41.41 -39.14
N GLY A 68 17.37 -40.87 -40.14
CA GLY A 68 17.94 -39.90 -41.08
C GLY A 68 17.79 -38.48 -40.52
N ALA A 69 18.81 -37.63 -40.68
CA ALA A 69 18.66 -36.21 -40.46
C ALA A 69 17.49 -35.67 -41.31
N PRO A 70 16.67 -34.74 -40.79
CA PRO A 70 15.50 -34.27 -41.51
C PRO A 70 15.92 -33.64 -42.85
N SER A 71 15.19 -33.97 -43.91
CA SER A 71 15.47 -33.39 -45.22
C SER A 71 15.21 -31.87 -45.21
N PRO A 72 15.85 -31.09 -46.11
CA PRO A 72 15.59 -29.66 -46.25
C PRO A 72 14.09 -29.32 -46.35
N ALA A 73 13.33 -30.12 -47.10
CA ALA A 73 11.86 -29.96 -47.22
C ALA A 73 11.08 -30.25 -45.93
N GLN A 74 11.61 -31.05 -45.00
CA GLN A 74 11.02 -31.24 -43.67
C GLN A 74 11.31 -30.05 -42.76
N LEU A 75 12.51 -29.45 -42.85
CA LEU A 75 12.87 -28.24 -42.14
C LEU A 75 12.05 -27.02 -42.60
N ASP A 76 11.84 -26.85 -43.91
CA ASP A 76 11.02 -25.76 -44.47
C ASP A 76 9.54 -25.85 -44.08
N ARG A 77 9.00 -27.07 -43.98
CA ARG A 77 7.63 -27.28 -43.48
C ARG A 77 7.52 -26.94 -41.99
N ALA A 78 8.49 -27.36 -41.19
CA ALA A 78 8.54 -27.03 -39.77
C ALA A 78 8.68 -25.51 -39.55
N ARG A 79 9.50 -24.83 -40.36
CA ARG A 79 9.65 -23.37 -40.34
C ARG A 79 8.33 -22.65 -40.65
N ARG A 80 7.66 -22.98 -41.76
CA ARG A 80 6.35 -22.40 -42.12
C ARG A 80 5.28 -22.68 -41.06
N GLN A 81 5.30 -23.86 -40.43
CA GLN A 81 4.38 -24.18 -39.34
C GLN A 81 4.67 -23.33 -38.09
N ALA A 82 5.94 -23.12 -37.75
CA ALA A 82 6.33 -22.23 -36.65
C ALA A 82 5.95 -20.78 -36.92
N GLU A 83 6.17 -20.27 -38.13
CA GLU A 83 5.77 -18.91 -38.54
C GLU A 83 4.26 -18.72 -38.43
N ARG A 84 3.44 -19.68 -38.90
CA ARG A 84 1.97 -19.65 -38.73
C ARG A 84 1.55 -19.68 -37.27
N ALA A 85 2.18 -20.52 -36.45
CA ALA A 85 1.88 -20.61 -35.03
C ALA A 85 2.25 -19.31 -34.29
N GLN A 86 3.33 -18.64 -34.69
CA GLN A 86 3.72 -17.34 -34.14
C GLN A 86 2.73 -16.24 -34.53
N GLN A 87 2.28 -16.20 -35.79
CA GLN A 87 1.26 -15.26 -36.25
C GLN A 87 -0.08 -15.47 -35.52
N GLU A 88 -0.47 -16.72 -35.31
CA GLU A 88 -1.67 -17.06 -34.53
C GLU A 88 -1.55 -16.61 -33.07
N ALA A 89 -0.42 -16.89 -32.41
CA ALA A 89 -0.17 -16.44 -31.05
C ALA A 89 -0.16 -14.90 -30.92
N GLN A 90 0.41 -14.19 -31.89
CA GLN A 90 0.41 -12.72 -31.92
C GLN A 90 -1.01 -12.15 -32.08
N ARG A 91 -1.81 -12.74 -32.98
CA ARG A 91 -3.22 -12.36 -33.17
C ARG A 91 -4.03 -12.57 -31.89
N ASP A 92 -3.87 -13.74 -31.27
CA ASP A 92 -4.62 -14.08 -30.06
C ASP A 92 -4.22 -13.17 -28.88
N ALA A 93 -2.94 -12.80 -28.77
CA ALA A 93 -2.47 -11.80 -27.80
C ALA A 93 -3.07 -10.41 -28.05
N ALA A 94 -3.12 -9.96 -29.31
CA ALA A 94 -3.73 -8.68 -29.67
C ALA A 94 -5.25 -8.65 -29.38
N ILE A 95 -5.95 -9.77 -29.62
CA ILE A 95 -7.36 -9.92 -29.25
C ILE A 95 -7.54 -9.79 -27.74
N ALA A 96 -6.73 -10.50 -26.95
CA ALA A 96 -6.79 -10.44 -25.49
C ALA A 96 -6.51 -9.02 -24.96
N GLN A 97 -5.52 -8.32 -25.53
CA GLN A 97 -5.20 -6.94 -25.16
C GLN A 97 -6.37 -5.98 -25.45
N LEU A 98 -7.02 -6.10 -26.60
CA LEU A 98 -8.17 -5.24 -26.94
C LEU A 98 -9.40 -5.56 -26.07
N GLN A 99 -9.62 -6.83 -25.70
CA GLN A 99 -10.67 -7.21 -24.77
C GLN A 99 -10.44 -6.58 -23.40
N GLU A 100 -9.20 -6.65 -22.91
CA GLU A 100 -8.82 -6.09 -21.62
C GLU A 100 -8.91 -4.56 -21.61
N LEU A 101 -8.41 -3.89 -22.66
CA LEU A 101 -8.53 -2.44 -22.80
C LEU A 101 -10.00 -1.99 -22.81
N ARG A 102 -10.86 -2.70 -23.56
CA ARG A 102 -12.30 -2.41 -23.56
C ARG A 102 -12.90 -2.60 -22.18
N ARG A 103 -12.59 -3.71 -21.50
CA ARG A 103 -13.06 -3.97 -20.14
C ARG A 103 -12.66 -2.84 -19.19
N GLN A 104 -11.37 -2.50 -19.13
CA GLN A 104 -10.83 -1.46 -18.24
C GLN A 104 -11.47 -0.10 -18.47
N THR A 105 -11.60 0.32 -19.73
CA THR A 105 -12.18 1.63 -20.10
C THR A 105 -13.68 1.73 -19.88
N THR A 106 -14.41 0.62 -19.86
CA THR A 106 -15.88 0.60 -19.69
C THR A 106 -16.36 0.09 -18.33
N SER A 107 -15.46 -0.16 -17.38
CA SER A 107 -15.82 -0.75 -16.07
C SER A 107 -15.38 0.06 -14.86
N VAL A 108 -14.89 1.28 -15.03
CA VAL A 108 -14.45 2.17 -13.93
C VAL A 108 -15.59 2.40 -12.94
N HIS A 109 -16.81 2.65 -13.41
CA HIS A 109 -18.00 2.83 -12.56
C HIS A 109 -18.34 1.64 -11.64
N LEU A 110 -17.79 0.44 -11.89
CA LEU A 110 -18.00 -0.74 -11.04
C LEU A 110 -17.12 -0.70 -9.78
N GLN A 111 -16.12 0.18 -9.72
CA GLN A 111 -15.34 0.41 -8.51
C GLN A 111 -16.22 0.90 -7.37
N SER A 112 -15.90 0.51 -6.14
CA SER A 112 -16.58 0.98 -4.94
C SER A 112 -15.69 1.98 -4.22
N PHE A 113 -16.26 3.10 -3.83
CA PHE A 113 -15.58 4.16 -3.10
C PHE A 113 -16.05 4.13 -1.66
N THR A 114 -15.11 4.05 -0.72
CA THR A 114 -15.44 4.00 0.71
C THR A 114 -15.82 5.40 1.17
N PRO A 115 -17.00 5.58 1.81
CA PRO A 115 -17.37 6.88 2.35
C PRO A 115 -16.32 7.38 3.35
N PHE A 116 -15.97 8.66 3.24
CA PHE A 116 -14.99 9.28 4.11
C PHE A 116 -15.51 9.32 5.55
N THR A 117 -14.65 8.96 6.50
CA THR A 117 -14.99 8.97 7.93
C THR A 117 -14.25 10.09 8.65
N PRO A 118 -14.72 10.52 9.84
CA PRO A 118 -14.03 11.52 10.62
C PRO A 118 -12.56 11.11 10.84
N PRO A 119 -11.60 12.05 10.69
CA PRO A 119 -10.19 11.77 10.92
C PRO A 119 -9.94 11.38 12.38
N VAL A 120 -9.11 10.36 12.59
CA VAL A 120 -8.70 9.91 13.94
C VAL A 120 -7.30 10.41 14.21
N VAL A 121 -7.17 11.32 15.19
CA VAL A 121 -5.86 11.80 15.64
C VAL A 121 -5.26 10.78 16.60
N PRO A 122 -4.06 10.23 16.32
CA PRO A 122 -3.41 9.30 17.24
C PRO A 122 -3.06 10.00 18.56
N GLY A 123 -3.18 9.26 19.66
CA GLY A 123 -2.80 9.77 20.98
C GLY A 123 -1.30 10.06 21.10
N PRO A 124 -0.88 10.92 22.03
CA PRO A 124 0.52 11.18 22.26
C PRO A 124 1.24 9.94 22.79
N PRO A 125 2.59 9.86 22.63
CA PRO A 125 3.37 8.78 23.23
C PRO A 125 3.24 8.81 24.75
N GLN A 126 3.13 7.64 25.36
CA GLN A 126 3.11 7.51 26.82
C GLN A 126 4.54 7.49 27.35
N LEU A 127 4.90 8.53 28.11
CA LEU A 127 6.21 8.66 28.71
C LEU A 127 6.22 8.01 30.10
N GLY A 128 7.37 7.47 30.50
CA GLY A 128 7.54 6.82 31.80
C GLY A 128 8.59 7.52 32.66
N LEU A 129 8.48 7.36 33.98
CA LEU A 129 9.46 7.92 34.93
C LEU A 129 10.88 7.39 34.69
N ALA A 130 11.02 6.14 34.28
CA ALA A 130 12.32 5.54 33.95
C ALA A 130 12.99 6.27 32.78
N TRP A 131 12.22 6.62 31.74
CA TRP A 131 12.70 7.39 30.60
C TRP A 131 13.12 8.81 31.03
N ALA A 132 12.25 9.50 31.78
CA ALA A 132 12.53 10.84 32.26
C ALA A 132 13.78 10.88 33.16
N LEU A 133 13.99 9.83 33.96
CA LEU A 133 15.17 9.67 34.79
C LEU A 133 16.43 9.45 33.97
N ALA A 134 16.37 8.63 32.91
CA ALA A 134 17.51 8.39 32.02
C ALA A 134 17.95 9.70 31.35
N GLU A 135 17.01 10.48 30.82
CA GLU A 135 17.26 11.80 30.23
C GLU A 135 17.88 12.78 31.23
N ALA A 136 17.29 12.89 32.43
CA ALA A 136 17.81 13.75 33.48
C ALA A 136 19.23 13.32 33.93
N GLN A 137 19.48 12.00 34.05
CA GLN A 137 20.79 11.48 34.42
C GLN A 137 21.83 11.74 33.34
N ALA A 138 21.50 11.51 32.07
CA ALA A 138 22.39 11.79 30.95
C ALA A 138 22.81 13.26 30.94
N HIS A 139 21.86 14.17 31.18
CA HIS A 139 22.13 15.60 31.29
C HIS A 139 23.03 15.94 32.48
N HIS A 140 22.65 15.53 33.71
CA HIS A 140 23.38 15.89 34.93
C HIS A 140 24.76 15.23 35.05
N LEU A 141 24.99 14.09 34.37
CA LEU A 141 26.27 13.39 34.33
C LEU A 141 27.19 13.86 33.19
N ALA A 142 26.68 14.66 32.26
CA ALA A 142 27.46 15.17 31.13
C ALA A 142 28.67 15.98 31.64
N GLY A 143 29.86 15.66 31.14
CA GLY A 143 31.11 16.32 31.51
C GLY A 143 31.76 15.85 32.83
N LEU A 144 31.12 14.96 33.61
CA LEU A 144 31.71 14.41 34.84
C LEU A 144 32.59 13.18 34.58
N GLY A 145 33.86 13.25 34.96
CA GLY A 145 34.80 12.13 34.83
C GLY A 145 34.38 10.89 35.65
N ILE A 146 34.68 9.69 35.14
CA ILE A 146 34.27 8.41 35.75
C ILE A 146 34.76 8.20 37.20
N PHE A 147 35.83 8.89 37.60
CA PHE A 147 36.40 8.81 38.95
C PHE A 147 35.82 9.86 39.93
N ALA A 148 35.00 10.80 39.46
CA ALA A 148 34.37 11.84 40.28
C ALA A 148 33.16 11.30 41.07
N ARG A 149 33.39 10.30 41.94
CA ARG A 149 32.32 9.52 42.59
C ARG A 149 31.32 10.37 43.37
N ALA A 150 31.79 11.36 44.13
CA ALA A 150 30.93 12.24 44.92
C ALA A 150 30.07 13.16 44.03
N GLU A 151 30.67 13.76 43.01
CA GLU A 151 29.97 14.65 42.06
C GLU A 151 28.94 13.87 41.23
N ARG A 152 29.28 12.66 40.79
CA ARG A 152 28.36 11.76 40.08
C ARG A 152 27.20 11.28 40.96
N ALA A 153 27.43 11.02 42.25
CA ALA A 153 26.36 10.68 43.19
C ALA A 153 25.39 11.86 43.39
N ALA A 154 25.93 13.07 43.55
CA ALA A 154 25.13 14.30 43.63
C ALA A 154 24.34 14.58 42.34
N ALA A 155 24.95 14.34 41.17
CA ALA A 155 24.28 14.44 39.86
C ALA A 155 23.10 13.48 39.71
N LYS A 156 23.27 12.21 40.13
CA LYS A 156 22.17 11.23 40.13
C LYS A 156 21.04 11.61 41.08
N GLN A 157 21.34 12.20 42.25
CA GLN A 157 20.31 12.70 43.17
C GLN A 157 19.52 13.88 42.58
N ARG A 158 20.18 14.82 41.89
CA ARG A 158 19.50 15.91 41.16
C ARG A 158 18.60 15.36 40.06
N ALA A 159 19.09 14.40 39.27
CA ALA A 159 18.29 13.76 38.24
C ALA A 159 17.02 13.06 38.80
N LEU A 160 17.13 12.38 39.94
CA LEU A 160 15.98 11.78 40.63
C LEU A 160 14.97 12.83 41.11
N ALA A 161 15.42 14.01 41.52
CA ALA A 161 14.54 15.10 41.95
C ALA A 161 13.84 15.78 40.77
N ASP A 162 14.53 15.97 39.65
CA ASP A 162 14.02 16.70 38.49
C ASP A 162 13.12 15.83 37.57
N ALA A 163 13.39 14.53 37.48
CA ALA A 163 12.72 13.63 36.54
C ALA A 163 11.18 13.60 36.64
N PRO A 164 10.55 13.59 37.84
CA PRO A 164 9.09 13.65 37.94
C PRO A 164 8.51 14.96 37.39
N ALA A 165 9.18 16.10 37.64
CA ALA A 165 8.71 17.41 37.17
C ALA A 165 8.88 17.54 35.66
N TYR A 166 9.98 17.01 35.10
CA TYR A 166 10.20 16.92 33.67
C TYR A 166 9.14 16.04 32.98
N LEU A 167 8.89 14.84 33.51
CA LEU A 167 7.86 13.93 32.99
C LEU A 167 6.48 14.61 32.95
N ALA A 168 6.04 15.16 34.08
CA ALA A 168 4.72 15.79 34.18
C ALA A 168 4.58 16.98 33.22
N ALA A 169 5.63 17.79 33.06
CA ALA A 169 5.62 18.92 32.14
C ALA A 169 5.53 18.47 30.67
N GLU A 170 6.26 17.42 30.30
CA GLU A 170 6.26 16.92 28.93
C GLU A 170 4.97 16.16 28.60
N GLU A 171 4.43 15.36 29.52
CA GLU A 171 3.11 14.75 29.38
C GLU A 171 2.03 15.83 29.21
N ALA A 172 1.99 16.87 30.05
CA ALA A 172 1.01 17.95 29.93
C ALA A 172 1.10 18.67 28.57
N ARG A 173 2.32 18.89 28.07
CA ARG A 173 2.53 19.48 26.75
C ARG A 173 2.01 18.58 25.63
N LEU A 174 2.37 17.30 25.64
CA LEU A 174 1.94 16.34 24.62
C LEU A 174 0.42 16.19 24.59
N HIS A 175 -0.23 16.18 25.75
CA HIS A 175 -1.70 16.20 25.86
C HIS A 175 -2.29 17.49 25.27
N SER A 176 -1.69 18.66 25.52
CA SER A 176 -2.15 19.93 24.94
C SER A 176 -2.00 19.96 23.42
N VAL A 177 -0.90 19.40 22.88
CA VAL A 177 -0.73 19.26 21.43
C VAL A 177 -1.80 18.33 20.85
N HIS A 178 -2.03 17.16 21.47
CA HIS A 178 -3.06 16.22 21.03
C HIS A 178 -4.45 16.87 21.00
N GLN A 179 -4.84 17.58 22.07
CA GLN A 179 -6.12 18.28 22.13
C GLN A 179 -6.27 19.33 21.02
N ARG A 180 -5.20 20.04 20.68
CA ARG A 180 -5.20 21.00 19.57
C ARG A 180 -5.42 20.31 18.23
N LEU A 181 -4.68 19.22 17.98
CA LEU A 181 -4.82 18.44 16.75
C LEU A 181 -6.22 17.84 16.60
N VAL A 182 -6.79 17.32 17.69
CA VAL A 182 -8.19 16.83 17.70
C VAL A 182 -9.16 17.98 17.37
N ALA A 183 -8.98 19.15 17.98
CA ALA A 183 -9.84 20.30 17.71
C ALA A 183 -9.73 20.81 16.25
N GLU A 184 -8.53 20.84 15.70
CA GLU A 184 -8.26 21.18 14.29
C GLU A 184 -8.92 20.16 13.35
N ALA A 185 -8.76 18.87 13.62
CA ALA A 185 -9.38 17.79 12.86
C ALA A 185 -10.92 17.86 12.91
N ASP A 186 -11.51 18.13 14.09
CA ASP A 186 -12.95 18.33 14.26
C ASP A 186 -13.47 19.59 13.55
N GLN A 187 -12.67 20.65 13.52
CA GLN A 187 -13.03 21.87 12.78
C GLN A 187 -13.00 21.62 11.28
N TRP A 188 -11.96 20.97 10.77
CA TRP A 188 -11.86 20.57 9.37
C TRP A 188 -13.00 19.66 8.95
N TRP A 189 -13.33 18.65 9.76
CA TRP A 189 -14.46 17.75 9.51
C TRP A 189 -15.80 18.47 9.45
N ARG A 190 -16.02 19.46 10.33
CA ARG A 190 -17.21 20.32 10.30
C ARG A 190 -17.28 21.20 9.05
N ARG A 191 -16.15 21.74 8.58
CA ARG A 191 -16.08 22.49 7.31
C ARG A 191 -16.49 21.61 6.13
N LEU A 192 -15.96 20.39 6.07
CA LEU A 192 -16.31 19.41 5.04
C LEU A 192 -17.81 19.06 5.05
N LEU A 193 -18.38 18.76 6.23
CA LEU A 193 -19.82 18.50 6.37
C LEU A 193 -20.69 19.72 6.06
N GLY A 194 -20.16 20.92 6.31
CA GLY A 194 -20.82 22.20 6.01
C GLY A 194 -20.71 22.63 4.55
N ASN A 195 -20.11 21.81 3.68
CA ASN A 195 -19.84 22.12 2.27
C ASN A 195 -19.02 23.40 2.06
N ASP A 196 -18.06 23.67 2.95
CA ASP A 196 -17.08 24.74 2.76
C ASP A 196 -16.31 24.52 1.45
N GLU A 197 -16.39 25.50 0.53
CA GLU A 197 -15.91 25.36 -0.85
C GLU A 197 -14.44 24.95 -0.93
N GLU A 198 -13.56 25.65 -0.20
CA GLU A 198 -12.13 25.37 -0.17
C GLU A 198 -11.85 23.93 0.29
N THR A 199 -12.46 23.53 1.42
CA THR A 199 -12.26 22.21 2.02
C THR A 199 -12.79 21.10 1.12
N VAL A 200 -13.99 21.28 0.54
CA VAL A 200 -14.60 20.27 -0.36
C VAL A 200 -13.79 20.15 -1.64
N CYS A 201 -13.43 21.26 -2.29
CA CYS A 201 -12.65 21.23 -3.52
C CYS A 201 -11.28 20.59 -3.30
N GLU A 202 -10.59 20.90 -2.20
CA GLU A 202 -9.31 20.26 -1.85
C GLU A 202 -9.45 18.74 -1.72
N VAL A 203 -10.41 18.26 -0.92
CA VAL A 203 -10.62 16.83 -0.68
C VAL A 203 -11.05 16.08 -1.94
N VAL A 204 -11.95 16.66 -2.73
CA VAL A 204 -12.42 16.05 -3.98
C VAL A 204 -11.30 16.02 -5.02
N ASN A 205 -10.53 17.09 -5.17
CA ASN A 205 -9.39 17.11 -6.11
C ASN A 205 -8.29 16.16 -5.69
N TYR A 206 -8.01 16.03 -4.39
CA TYR A 206 -7.10 15.03 -3.89
C TYR A 206 -7.59 13.61 -4.24
N ALA A 207 -8.87 13.32 -4.06
CA ALA A 207 -9.45 12.03 -4.43
C ALA A 207 -9.38 11.77 -5.95
N PHE A 208 -9.59 12.79 -6.78
CA PHE A 208 -9.51 12.64 -8.23
C PHE A 208 -8.10 12.48 -8.78
N SER A 209 -7.06 12.65 -7.97
CA SER A 209 -5.66 12.63 -8.42
C SER A 209 -5.19 11.29 -8.99
N ASP A 210 -5.85 10.18 -8.64
CA ASP A 210 -5.53 8.84 -9.13
C ASP A 210 -6.51 8.32 -10.21
N ASN A 211 -7.48 9.16 -10.62
CA ASN A 211 -8.49 8.76 -11.59
C ASN A 211 -7.95 8.69 -13.03
N PRO A 212 -8.42 7.71 -13.84
CA PRO A 212 -8.03 7.59 -15.24
C PRO A 212 -8.58 8.70 -16.13
N ALA A 213 -9.62 9.42 -15.69
CA ALA A 213 -10.12 10.63 -16.32
C ALA A 213 -9.91 11.80 -15.35
N ALA A 214 -9.15 12.81 -15.76
CA ALA A 214 -8.84 13.95 -14.91
C ALA A 214 -10.13 14.74 -14.62
N GLY A 215 -10.60 14.64 -13.38
CA GLY A 215 -11.70 15.43 -12.83
C GLY A 215 -11.14 16.56 -11.97
N CYS A 216 -11.81 17.71 -11.99
CA CYS A 216 -11.49 18.84 -11.13
C CYS A 216 -12.78 19.44 -10.57
N ALA A 217 -12.88 19.49 -9.25
CA ALA A 217 -13.85 20.29 -8.52
C ALA A 217 -13.48 21.77 -8.63
N VAL A 218 -14.39 22.56 -9.18
CA VAL A 218 -14.17 23.98 -9.49
C VAL A 218 -14.92 24.94 -8.56
N GLY A 219 -15.86 24.42 -7.75
CA GLY A 219 -16.58 25.22 -6.77
C GLY A 219 -17.79 24.50 -6.18
N VAL A 220 -18.36 25.10 -5.13
CA VAL A 220 -19.49 24.55 -4.39
C VAL A 220 -20.54 25.64 -4.16
N ASP A 221 -21.79 25.39 -4.54
CA ASP A 221 -22.94 26.24 -4.24
C ASP A 221 -23.92 25.50 -3.34
N GLY A 222 -23.91 25.84 -2.04
CA GLY A 222 -24.73 25.21 -1.02
C GLY A 222 -24.42 23.72 -0.83
N SER A 223 -25.14 22.85 -1.51
CA SER A 223 -24.89 21.38 -1.52
C SER A 223 -24.66 20.82 -2.91
N VAL A 224 -24.42 21.70 -3.89
CA VAL A 224 -24.17 21.33 -5.28
C VAL A 224 -22.70 21.57 -5.58
N LEU A 225 -21.99 20.51 -5.92
CA LEU A 225 -20.59 20.55 -6.32
C LEU A 225 -20.49 20.73 -7.84
N SER A 226 -19.65 21.64 -8.31
CA SER A 226 -19.35 21.80 -9.73
C SER A 226 -18.06 21.07 -10.10
N VAL A 227 -18.11 20.19 -11.10
CA VAL A 227 -16.98 19.36 -11.55
C VAL A 227 -16.78 19.51 -13.06
N VAL A 228 -15.53 19.62 -13.48
CA VAL A 228 -15.11 19.55 -14.88
C VAL A 228 -14.28 18.29 -15.06
N MET A 229 -14.60 17.48 -16.08
CA MET A 229 -13.90 16.24 -16.37
C MET A 229 -13.35 16.24 -17.79
N ARG A 230 -12.10 15.79 -17.95
CA ARG A 230 -11.49 15.52 -19.26
C ARG A 230 -11.75 14.07 -19.66
N GLN A 231 -12.40 13.88 -20.81
CA GLN A 231 -12.58 12.56 -21.41
C GLN A 231 -11.56 12.34 -22.53
N GLN A 232 -11.02 11.12 -22.57
CA GLN A 232 -10.13 10.67 -23.63
C GLN A 232 -10.75 10.86 -25.02
N ASP A 233 -9.97 11.33 -25.98
CA ASP A 233 -10.44 11.66 -27.33
C ASP A 233 -10.92 10.41 -28.09
N ILE A 234 -11.99 10.54 -28.87
CA ILE A 234 -12.55 9.40 -29.62
C ILE A 234 -11.56 8.79 -30.63
N ASP A 235 -10.62 9.60 -31.12
CA ASP A 235 -9.60 9.19 -32.08
C ASP A 235 -8.45 8.40 -31.44
N SER A 236 -8.34 8.38 -30.10
CA SER A 236 -7.38 7.53 -29.41
C SER A 236 -7.82 6.06 -29.35
N LEU A 237 -9.10 5.78 -29.64
CA LEU A 237 -9.62 4.41 -29.62
C LEU A 237 -9.02 3.56 -30.74
N PRO A 238 -8.78 2.26 -30.50
CA PRO A 238 -8.25 1.37 -31.53
C PRO A 238 -9.06 1.33 -32.83
N ASP A 239 -8.38 1.03 -33.94
CA ASP A 239 -9.03 0.81 -35.25
C ASP A 239 -9.66 -0.57 -35.40
N GLN A 240 -9.37 -1.49 -34.47
CA GLN A 240 -9.80 -2.88 -34.53
C GLN A 240 -10.56 -3.27 -33.26
N MET A 241 -11.43 -4.27 -33.40
CA MET A 241 -12.11 -4.91 -32.27
C MET A 241 -12.03 -6.45 -32.36
N PRO A 242 -12.05 -7.14 -31.21
CA PRO A 242 -12.30 -8.56 -31.13
C PRO A 242 -13.63 -8.95 -31.78
N GLY A 243 -13.63 -10.04 -32.53
CA GLY A 243 -14.84 -10.62 -33.10
C GLY A 243 -14.68 -12.11 -33.34
N LEU A 244 -15.72 -12.72 -33.90
CA LEU A 244 -15.72 -14.13 -34.30
C LEU A 244 -15.86 -14.26 -35.82
N THR A 245 -15.14 -15.22 -36.39
CA THR A 245 -15.38 -15.74 -37.74
C THR A 245 -16.69 -16.55 -37.78
N PRO A 246 -17.28 -16.82 -38.95
CA PRO A 246 -18.46 -17.68 -39.07
C PRO A 246 -18.30 -19.07 -38.41
N GLY A 247 -17.07 -19.58 -38.36
CA GLY A 247 -16.72 -20.84 -37.69
C GLY A 247 -16.40 -20.70 -36.19
N GLY A 248 -16.73 -19.58 -35.55
CA GLY A 248 -16.54 -19.35 -34.11
C GLY A 248 -15.10 -19.11 -33.66
N ARG A 249 -14.14 -18.96 -34.58
CA ARG A 249 -12.75 -18.65 -34.22
C ARG A 249 -12.57 -17.15 -33.92
N PRO A 250 -11.84 -16.78 -32.86
CA PRO A 250 -11.46 -15.38 -32.61
C PRO A 250 -10.77 -14.74 -33.81
N THR A 251 -11.13 -13.49 -34.09
CA THR A 251 -10.54 -12.68 -35.16
C THR A 251 -10.54 -11.21 -34.76
N LEU A 252 -9.74 -10.42 -35.46
CA LEU A 252 -9.81 -8.96 -35.41
C LEU A 252 -10.70 -8.48 -36.57
N LYS A 253 -11.59 -7.53 -36.28
CA LYS A 253 -12.45 -6.85 -37.26
C LYS A 253 -12.19 -5.35 -37.17
N LYS A 254 -12.41 -4.63 -38.28
CA LYS A 254 -12.36 -3.16 -38.26
C LYS A 254 -13.46 -2.61 -37.35
N LEU A 255 -13.11 -1.68 -36.47
CA LEU A 255 -14.06 -0.99 -35.61
C LEU A 255 -14.94 -0.07 -36.48
N THR A 256 -16.25 -0.29 -36.48
CA THR A 256 -17.17 0.56 -37.24
C THR A 256 -17.29 1.93 -36.57
N LYS A 257 -17.66 2.99 -37.32
CA LYS A 257 -17.88 4.32 -36.73
C LYS A 257 -18.90 4.30 -35.59
N ARG A 258 -19.95 3.48 -35.74
CA ARG A 258 -20.99 3.28 -34.73
C ARG A 258 -20.43 2.61 -33.48
N ASP A 259 -19.72 1.50 -33.63
CA ASP A 259 -19.17 0.75 -32.49
C ASP A 259 -18.09 1.56 -31.77
N ARG A 260 -17.33 2.38 -32.50
CA ARG A 260 -16.40 3.36 -31.93
C ARG A 260 -17.12 4.37 -31.07
N THR A 261 -18.19 4.97 -31.59
CA THR A 261 -18.99 5.95 -30.83
C THR A 261 -19.63 5.33 -29.60
N LEU A 262 -20.14 4.09 -29.71
CA LEU A 262 -20.72 3.37 -28.58
C LEU A 262 -19.67 3.06 -27.51
N TRP A 263 -18.51 2.50 -27.88
CA TRP A 263 -17.44 2.24 -26.91
C TRP A 263 -17.00 3.53 -26.23
N TRP A 264 -16.78 4.60 -26.99
CA TRP A 264 -16.41 5.90 -26.45
C TRP A 264 -17.46 6.43 -25.47
N LEU A 265 -18.74 6.39 -25.83
CA LEU A 265 -19.85 6.82 -24.97
C LEU A 265 -19.95 5.97 -23.69
N THR A 266 -19.81 4.66 -23.79
CA THR A 266 -19.81 3.76 -22.61
C THR A 266 -18.62 4.04 -21.70
N SER A 267 -17.44 4.30 -22.26
CA SER A 267 -16.25 4.68 -21.47
C SER A 267 -16.45 6.01 -20.77
N MET A 268 -16.98 7.02 -21.48
CA MET A 268 -17.32 8.31 -20.90
C MET A 268 -18.35 8.19 -19.77
N GLY A 269 -19.45 7.47 -19.99
CA GLY A 269 -20.45 7.21 -18.94
C GLY A 269 -19.86 6.47 -17.75
N SER A 270 -18.94 5.54 -17.98
CA SER A 270 -18.25 4.82 -16.92
C SER A 270 -17.36 5.75 -16.07
N ASN A 271 -16.66 6.69 -16.71
CA ASN A 271 -15.84 7.67 -16.00
C ASN A 271 -16.72 8.67 -15.24
N VAL A 272 -17.76 9.22 -15.88
CA VAL A 272 -18.73 10.12 -15.23
C VAL A 272 -19.31 9.49 -13.96
N VAL A 273 -19.82 8.26 -14.04
CA VAL A 273 -20.41 7.60 -12.85
C VAL A 273 -19.36 7.32 -11.77
N ALA A 274 -18.12 6.96 -12.14
CA ALA A 274 -17.05 6.79 -11.17
C ALA A 274 -16.73 8.10 -10.43
N THR A 275 -16.51 9.19 -11.17
CA THR A 275 -16.27 10.53 -10.64
C THR A 275 -17.39 10.99 -9.72
N LEU A 276 -18.66 10.76 -10.10
CA LEU A 276 -19.81 11.08 -9.26
C LEU A 276 -19.80 10.27 -7.96
N LYS A 277 -19.60 8.95 -8.04
CA LYS A 277 -19.58 8.07 -6.86
C LYS A 277 -18.46 8.44 -5.89
N GLU A 278 -17.29 8.78 -6.41
CA GLU A 278 -16.15 9.21 -5.61
C GLU A 278 -16.39 10.56 -4.95
N ALA A 279 -16.85 11.56 -5.71
CA ALA A 279 -17.21 12.87 -5.17
C ALA A 279 -18.21 12.74 -4.00
N PHE A 280 -19.24 11.90 -4.17
CA PHE A 280 -20.21 11.62 -3.12
C PHE A 280 -19.64 10.83 -1.94
N ALA A 281 -18.65 9.97 -2.15
CA ALA A 281 -17.99 9.25 -1.07
C ALA A 281 -17.12 10.18 -0.21
N VAL A 282 -16.43 11.14 -0.84
CA VAL A 282 -15.48 12.03 -0.14
C VAL A 282 -16.10 13.31 0.41
N ALA A 283 -17.19 13.79 -0.20
CA ALA A 283 -17.92 14.98 0.23
C ALA A 283 -19.34 14.59 0.73
N PRO A 284 -19.51 14.13 1.98
CA PRO A 284 -20.77 13.61 2.49
C PRO A 284 -21.91 14.63 2.53
N GLY A 285 -21.62 15.93 2.66
CA GLY A 285 -22.62 17.00 2.65
C GLY A 285 -23.16 17.38 1.26
N VAL A 286 -22.48 16.93 0.19
CA VAL A 286 -22.88 17.21 -1.19
C VAL A 286 -24.06 16.31 -1.58
N SER A 287 -25.13 16.92 -2.08
CA SER A 287 -26.38 16.25 -2.47
C SER A 287 -26.54 16.10 -3.99
N ALA A 288 -25.84 16.93 -4.77
CA ALA A 288 -25.81 16.86 -6.22
C ALA A 288 -24.47 17.35 -6.79
N VAL A 289 -24.15 16.89 -8.00
CA VAL A 289 -22.97 17.33 -8.75
C VAL A 289 -23.42 17.85 -10.11
N ASP A 290 -23.03 19.08 -10.43
CA ASP A 290 -23.08 19.64 -11.77
C ASP A 290 -21.76 19.28 -12.47
N LEU A 291 -21.84 18.42 -13.49
CA LEU A 291 -20.65 17.87 -14.15
C LEU A 291 -20.66 18.23 -15.63
N ALA A 292 -19.53 18.78 -16.09
CA ALA A 292 -19.28 19.06 -17.50
C ALA A 292 -18.08 18.23 -18.01
N VAL A 293 -18.25 17.60 -19.16
CA VAL A 293 -17.21 16.77 -19.79
C VAL A 293 -16.70 17.44 -21.04
N LEU A 294 -15.39 17.61 -21.12
CA LEU A 294 -14.71 18.15 -22.30
C LEU A 294 -13.80 17.09 -22.94
N THR A 295 -13.75 17.11 -24.27
CA THR A 295 -12.90 16.22 -25.10
C THR A 295 -12.38 17.00 -26.32
N ARG A 296 -11.36 16.49 -27.01
CA ARG A 296 -10.93 17.06 -28.29
C ARG A 296 -11.88 16.57 -29.38
N LEU A 297 -12.43 17.52 -30.12
CA LEU A 297 -13.38 17.19 -31.18
C LEU A 297 -12.64 16.68 -32.42
N PRO A 298 -13.08 15.56 -33.03
CA PRO A 298 -12.38 14.95 -34.16
C PRO A 298 -12.26 15.88 -35.38
N ASP A 299 -13.29 16.69 -35.67
CA ASP A 299 -13.32 17.52 -36.88
C ASP A 299 -12.51 18.82 -36.76
N THR A 300 -12.51 19.47 -35.58
CA THR A 300 -11.87 20.78 -35.37
C THR A 300 -10.55 20.68 -34.65
N GLN A 301 -10.26 19.53 -34.01
CA GLN A 301 -9.15 19.32 -33.10
C GLN A 301 -9.11 20.34 -31.95
N ARG A 302 -10.22 21.03 -31.65
CA ARG A 302 -10.35 21.94 -30.52
C ARG A 302 -11.06 21.27 -29.35
N LEU A 303 -10.82 21.77 -28.15
CA LEU A 303 -11.59 21.41 -26.96
C LEU A 303 -13.05 21.83 -27.13
N GLY A 304 -13.96 20.96 -26.68
CA GLY A 304 -15.37 21.27 -26.60
C GLY A 304 -16.08 20.41 -25.57
N PHE A 305 -17.13 20.97 -24.98
CA PHE A 305 -18.01 20.20 -24.10
C PHE A 305 -18.85 19.23 -24.90
N VAL A 306 -18.90 18.00 -24.42
CA VAL A 306 -19.65 16.89 -25.02
C VAL A 306 -20.74 16.37 -24.11
N VAL A 307 -20.66 16.65 -22.81
CA VAL A 307 -21.72 16.38 -21.84
C VAL A 307 -21.76 17.54 -20.85
N TYR A 308 -22.96 17.93 -20.43
CA TYR A 308 -23.16 18.65 -19.17
C TYR A 308 -24.50 18.21 -18.56
N GLY A 309 -24.62 18.26 -17.23
CA GLY A 309 -25.86 17.96 -16.54
C GLY A 309 -25.70 17.96 -15.03
N ARG A 310 -26.80 17.67 -14.33
CA ARG A 310 -26.83 17.54 -12.86
C ARG A 310 -27.15 16.12 -12.46
N TRP A 311 -26.39 15.55 -11.53
CA TRP A 311 -26.66 14.22 -10.96
C TRP A 311 -26.84 14.33 -9.46
N THR A 312 -27.94 13.79 -8.93
CA THR A 312 -28.16 13.75 -7.48
C THR A 312 -27.51 12.52 -6.86
N ARG A 313 -27.06 12.64 -5.61
CA ARG A 313 -26.54 11.52 -4.82
C ARG A 313 -27.50 10.33 -4.84
N GLN A 314 -28.76 10.59 -4.55
CA GLN A 314 -29.81 9.56 -4.50
C GLN A 314 -29.94 8.82 -5.83
N ALA A 315 -29.90 9.52 -6.97
CA ALA A 315 -30.03 8.89 -8.28
C ALA A 315 -28.82 8.00 -8.62
N VAL A 316 -27.61 8.44 -8.25
CA VAL A 316 -26.38 7.68 -8.47
C VAL A 316 -26.30 6.46 -7.53
N GLU A 317 -26.61 6.62 -6.25
CA GLU A 317 -26.58 5.52 -5.27
C GLU A 317 -27.67 4.46 -5.52
N ALA A 318 -28.82 4.85 -6.08
CA ALA A 318 -29.88 3.91 -6.46
C ALA A 318 -29.57 3.12 -7.75
N GLY A 319 -28.51 3.49 -8.49
CA GLY A 319 -28.14 2.88 -9.76
C GLY A 319 -27.68 1.42 -9.61
N PRO A 320 -28.16 0.49 -10.45
CA PRO A 320 -27.76 -0.91 -10.38
C PRO A 320 -26.44 -1.16 -11.13
N TRP A 321 -25.33 -0.59 -10.65
CA TRP A 321 -24.01 -0.68 -11.29
C TRP A 321 -23.42 -2.10 -11.24
N ARG A 322 -23.69 -2.93 -12.25
CA ARG A 322 -23.25 -4.35 -12.25
C ARG A 322 -22.51 -4.74 -13.51
N GLU A 323 -22.86 -4.14 -14.64
CA GLU A 323 -22.34 -4.49 -15.95
C GLU A 323 -21.83 -3.26 -16.70
N ALA A 324 -20.94 -3.45 -17.66
CA ALA A 324 -20.35 -2.35 -18.44
C ALA A 324 -21.41 -1.44 -19.11
N ASN A 325 -22.56 -2.00 -19.49
CA ASN A 325 -23.63 -1.26 -20.15
C ASN A 325 -24.45 -0.39 -19.20
N ASP A 326 -24.40 -0.64 -17.88
CA ASP A 326 -25.08 0.20 -16.89
C ASP A 326 -24.50 1.61 -16.88
N ALA A 327 -23.23 1.78 -17.30
CA ALA A 327 -22.60 3.08 -17.50
C ALA A 327 -23.45 4.05 -18.33
N LEU A 328 -24.19 3.57 -19.33
CA LEU A 328 -25.02 4.41 -20.21
C LEU A 328 -26.21 5.06 -19.49
N ARG A 329 -26.61 4.52 -18.32
CA ARG A 329 -27.71 5.06 -17.51
C ARG A 329 -27.43 6.48 -17.02
N PHE A 330 -26.19 6.94 -17.03
CA PHE A 330 -25.85 8.33 -16.67
C PHE A 330 -26.67 9.36 -17.47
N LEU A 331 -27.07 9.03 -18.70
CA LEU A 331 -27.93 9.87 -19.54
C LEU A 331 -29.37 9.96 -19.00
N ASP A 332 -29.86 8.91 -18.35
CA ASP A 332 -31.26 8.77 -17.93
C ASP A 332 -31.48 9.23 -16.48
N ILE A 333 -30.47 9.10 -15.62
CA ILE A 333 -30.59 9.39 -14.18
C ILE A 333 -30.27 10.85 -13.83
N GLY A 334 -29.65 11.60 -14.75
CA GLY A 334 -29.32 13.00 -14.55
C GLY A 334 -30.49 13.94 -14.89
N GLN A 335 -30.47 15.13 -14.30
CA GLN A 335 -31.37 16.24 -14.58
C GLN A 335 -30.73 17.15 -15.63
N ASP A 336 -31.52 17.57 -16.61
CA ASP A 336 -31.11 18.49 -17.69
C ASP A 336 -29.82 18.08 -18.42
N VAL A 337 -29.61 16.77 -18.59
CA VAL A 337 -28.42 16.21 -19.25
C VAL A 337 -28.46 16.52 -20.74
N ALA A 338 -27.47 17.27 -21.19
CA ALA A 338 -27.16 17.43 -22.60
C ALA A 338 -25.96 16.55 -22.97
N CYS A 339 -26.06 15.85 -24.10
CA CYS A 339 -25.00 14.99 -24.62
C CYS A 339 -24.84 15.19 -26.13
N ALA A 340 -23.60 15.35 -26.58
CA ALA A 340 -23.23 15.52 -27.98
C ALA A 340 -23.52 14.26 -28.82
N VAL A 341 -23.56 13.09 -28.18
CA VAL A 341 -23.92 11.83 -28.83
C VAL A 341 -25.44 11.67 -28.81
N THR A 342 -26.08 11.98 -29.93
CA THR A 342 -27.54 11.88 -30.08
C THR A 342 -27.97 10.61 -30.78
N THR A 343 -29.22 10.20 -30.57
CA THR A 343 -29.87 9.16 -31.37
C THR A 343 -30.52 9.79 -32.60
N THR A 344 -30.26 9.18 -33.75
CA THR A 344 -30.94 9.54 -35.01
C THR A 344 -32.40 9.10 -34.99
N ALA A 345 -33.22 9.60 -35.92
CA ALA A 345 -34.62 9.21 -36.08
C ALA A 345 -34.85 7.69 -36.26
N SER A 346 -33.80 6.97 -36.67
CA SER A 346 -33.80 5.50 -36.83
C SER A 346 -33.48 4.72 -35.54
N GLY A 347 -33.30 5.39 -34.40
CA GLY A 347 -32.91 4.78 -33.12
C GLY A 347 -31.42 4.42 -33.01
N ASN A 348 -30.60 4.86 -33.97
CA ASN A 348 -29.17 4.57 -34.01
C ASN A 348 -28.35 5.76 -33.50
N LEU A 349 -27.25 5.51 -32.79
CA LEU A 349 -26.31 6.55 -32.35
C LEU A 349 -25.71 7.29 -33.55
N SER A 350 -25.72 8.62 -33.49
CA SER A 350 -25.03 9.51 -34.43
C SER A 350 -23.54 9.24 -34.38
N SER A 351 -22.91 9.05 -35.54
CA SER A 351 -21.44 8.93 -35.65
C SER A 351 -20.72 10.29 -35.68
N THR A 352 -21.46 11.39 -35.64
CA THR A 352 -20.90 12.75 -35.65
C THR A 352 -21.07 13.36 -34.25
N ILE A 353 -19.97 13.80 -33.66
CA ILE A 353 -19.91 14.43 -32.34
C ILE A 353 -19.66 15.92 -32.56
N LYS A 354 -20.62 16.74 -32.14
CA LYS A 354 -20.51 18.21 -32.21
C LYS A 354 -20.42 18.78 -30.80
N PRO A 355 -19.69 19.89 -30.58
CA PRO A 355 -19.67 20.56 -29.30
C PRO A 355 -21.09 20.97 -28.91
N LEU A 356 -21.37 20.89 -27.61
CA LEU A 356 -22.58 21.46 -27.04
C LEU A 356 -22.49 22.99 -27.05
N ASP A 357 -23.63 23.64 -27.30
CA ASP A 357 -23.76 25.08 -27.16
C ASP A 357 -23.78 25.44 -25.67
N THR A 358 -22.68 26.02 -25.18
CA THR A 358 -22.53 26.41 -23.76
C THR A 358 -22.80 27.89 -23.51
N SER A 359 -23.26 28.64 -24.52
CA SER A 359 -23.59 30.07 -24.38
C SER A 359 -24.65 30.35 -23.31
N ARG A 360 -25.44 29.34 -22.95
CA ARG A 360 -26.50 29.39 -21.93
C ARG A 360 -26.03 29.06 -20.52
N LEU A 361 -24.77 28.65 -20.35
CA LEU A 361 -24.18 28.25 -19.06
C LEU A 361 -22.99 29.14 -18.75
N PRO A 362 -23.18 30.23 -17.99
CA PRO A 362 -22.10 31.13 -17.59
C PRO A 362 -20.99 30.34 -16.88
N GLY A 363 -19.73 30.67 -17.17
CA GLY A 363 -18.56 30.00 -16.57
C GLY A 363 -17.97 28.87 -17.43
N LEU A 364 -18.79 28.02 -18.06
CA LEU A 364 -18.28 26.94 -18.92
C LEU A 364 -17.57 27.47 -20.16
N GLN A 365 -18.18 28.44 -20.86
CA GLN A 365 -17.52 29.07 -22.01
C GLN A 365 -16.22 29.78 -21.60
N SER A 366 -16.21 30.44 -20.43
CA SER A 366 -15.00 31.08 -19.89
C SER A 366 -13.88 30.07 -19.65
N LEU A 367 -14.20 28.86 -19.16
CA LEU A 367 -13.20 27.80 -18.99
C LEU A 367 -12.57 27.37 -20.32
N LEU A 368 -13.36 27.26 -21.40
CA LEU A 368 -12.82 26.96 -22.74
C LEU A 368 -11.95 28.11 -23.28
N ASP A 369 -12.36 29.36 -23.07
CA ASP A 369 -11.64 30.53 -23.59
C ASP A 369 -10.26 30.70 -22.93
N HIS A 370 -10.09 30.20 -21.70
CA HIS A 370 -8.84 30.26 -20.93
C HIS A 370 -8.05 28.94 -20.95
N ALA A 371 -8.60 27.86 -21.51
CA ALA A 371 -7.87 26.62 -21.70
C ALA A 371 -6.83 26.78 -22.82
N GLN A 372 -5.54 26.78 -22.47
CA GLN A 372 -4.45 26.89 -23.43
C GLN A 372 -4.25 25.55 -24.17
N ASP A 373 -4.32 25.56 -25.49
CA ASP A 373 -4.16 24.36 -26.32
C ASP A 373 -3.51 24.75 -27.66
N ASP A 374 -2.24 25.19 -27.62
CA ASP A 374 -1.46 25.53 -28.82
C ASP A 374 -0.53 24.36 -29.22
N PRO A 375 -0.74 23.71 -30.38
CA PRO A 375 0.03 22.53 -30.79
C PRO A 375 1.47 22.81 -31.24
N GLY A 376 2.03 24.01 -30.98
CA GLY A 376 3.32 24.45 -31.52
C GLY A 376 4.24 25.31 -30.63
N SER A 377 3.88 25.64 -29.38
CA SER A 377 4.78 26.37 -28.48
C SER A 377 5.75 25.40 -27.78
N GLY A 378 7.05 25.72 -27.81
CA GLY A 378 8.10 25.00 -27.08
C GLY A 378 8.09 25.23 -25.56
N ASP A 379 6.98 25.70 -25.01
CA ASP A 379 6.66 25.81 -23.58
C ASP A 379 5.23 25.29 -23.38
N ALA A 380 5.07 24.52 -22.29
CA ALA A 380 3.88 23.80 -21.81
C ALA A 380 3.04 23.06 -22.88
N THR A 381 3.28 21.76 -23.05
CA THR A 381 2.53 20.84 -23.92
C THR A 381 1.24 20.34 -23.24
N LEU A 382 0.37 19.61 -23.95
CA LEU A 382 -0.82 18.93 -23.39
C LEU A 382 -0.57 18.05 -22.14
N ALA A 383 0.68 17.63 -21.90
CA ALA A 383 1.08 16.97 -20.66
C ALA A 383 1.01 17.92 -19.45
N ASP A 384 1.10 19.23 -19.68
CA ASP A 384 1.06 20.31 -18.70
C ASP A 384 -0.38 20.77 -18.41
N LEU A 385 -1.40 20.36 -19.18
CA LEU A 385 -2.82 20.58 -18.83
C LEU A 385 -3.40 19.41 -18.04
N ASP A 386 -2.96 18.17 -18.34
CA ASP A 386 -2.98 17.06 -17.38
C ASP A 386 -2.16 17.45 -16.13
N GLY A 387 -1.04 18.15 -16.34
CA GLY A 387 -0.17 18.76 -15.34
C GLY A 387 -0.80 19.87 -14.51
N ASP A 388 -1.63 20.76 -15.07
CA ASP A 388 -2.23 21.91 -14.39
C ASP A 388 -3.54 21.53 -13.68
N LEU A 389 -4.30 20.58 -14.24
CA LEU A 389 -5.38 19.90 -13.52
C LEU A 389 -4.81 19.05 -12.36
N SER A 390 -3.59 18.53 -12.51
CA SER A 390 -2.83 17.90 -11.42
C SER A 390 -1.97 18.87 -10.59
N ALA A 391 -1.74 20.11 -11.00
CA ALA A 391 -0.93 21.09 -10.25
C ALA A 391 -1.73 21.78 -9.14
N ASN A 392 -3.07 21.70 -9.22
CA ASN A 392 -3.96 21.97 -8.09
C ASN A 392 -4.11 20.75 -7.17
N VAL A 393 -3.43 19.63 -7.45
CA VAL A 393 -3.24 18.56 -6.48
C VAL A 393 -2.07 18.99 -5.61
N PRO A 394 -2.23 19.08 -4.28
CA PRO A 394 -1.11 19.33 -3.38
C PRO A 394 -0.01 18.33 -3.69
N ASP A 395 1.21 18.80 -3.96
CA ASP A 395 2.39 17.94 -4.11
C ASP A 395 2.37 16.91 -2.97
N ALA A 396 2.25 15.63 -3.33
CA ALA A 396 2.31 14.53 -2.38
C ALA A 396 3.65 14.64 -1.64
N HIS A 397 3.56 15.14 -0.42
CA HIS A 397 4.60 15.49 0.53
C HIS A 397 5.98 14.87 0.23
N SER A 398 6.88 15.67 -0.34
CA SER A 398 8.32 15.33 -0.47
C SER A 398 9.10 15.47 0.85
N ALA A 399 8.43 15.84 1.94
CA ALA A 399 8.99 15.88 3.28
C ALA A 399 8.09 15.05 4.23
N PRO A 400 8.65 14.24 5.14
CA PRO A 400 7.85 13.59 6.16
C PRO A 400 7.08 14.66 6.95
N PRO A 401 5.79 14.42 7.27
CA PRO A 401 5.00 15.37 8.02
C PRO A 401 5.71 15.71 9.34
N PRO A 402 5.61 16.96 9.82
CA PRO A 402 6.26 17.35 11.06
C PRO A 402 5.75 16.48 12.22
N ASP A 403 6.67 15.90 12.99
CA ASP A 403 6.31 15.17 14.21
C ASP A 403 5.79 16.16 15.27
N HIS A 404 4.47 16.29 15.35
CA HIS A 404 3.81 17.15 16.33
C HIS A 404 4.07 16.71 17.78
N TYR A 405 4.37 15.42 18.00
CA TYR A 405 4.70 14.86 19.30
C TYR A 405 6.19 14.79 19.58
N ARG A 406 7.04 15.46 18.78
CA ARG A 406 8.48 15.52 18.99
C ARG A 406 8.77 15.79 20.46
N ILE A 407 9.44 14.84 21.10
CA ILE A 407 9.77 14.92 22.52
C ILE A 407 10.81 16.00 22.74
N ARG A 408 10.58 16.84 23.76
CA ARG A 408 11.50 17.90 24.16
C ARG A 408 12.60 17.34 25.05
N PRO A 409 13.89 17.47 24.70
CA PRO A 409 15.00 17.02 25.55
C PRO A 409 15.04 17.70 26.92
N PHE A 410 15.59 17.01 27.92
CA PHE A 410 15.69 17.51 29.30
C PHE A 410 16.42 18.86 29.40
N ALA A 411 17.49 19.04 28.63
CA ALA A 411 18.27 20.28 28.59
C ALA A 411 17.42 21.50 28.18
N GLU A 412 16.54 21.32 27.18
CA GLU A 412 15.64 22.38 26.72
C GLU A 412 14.59 22.72 27.77
N TRP A 413 14.01 21.71 28.43
CA TRP A 413 13.08 21.91 29.54
C TRP A 413 13.70 22.69 30.69
N GLN A 414 14.92 22.31 31.12
CA GLN A 414 15.61 22.94 32.24
C GLN A 414 15.98 24.40 31.95
N SER A 415 16.41 24.69 30.72
CA SER A 415 16.71 26.07 30.28
C SER A 415 15.49 26.99 30.36
N GLN A 416 14.29 26.47 30.05
CA GLN A 416 13.03 27.22 30.13
C GLN A 416 12.55 27.39 31.56
N ALA A 417 12.67 26.35 32.40
CA ALA A 417 12.34 26.43 33.82
C ALA A 417 13.18 27.49 34.58
N THR A 418 14.42 27.72 34.13
CA THR A 418 15.35 28.71 34.71
C THR A 418 15.07 30.15 34.23
N SER A 419 14.25 30.33 33.19
CA SER A 419 13.96 31.63 32.56
C SER A 419 12.68 32.33 33.05
N LEU A 420 11.88 31.67 33.91
CA LEU A 420 10.72 32.29 34.56
C LEU A 420 11.15 33.08 35.80
N PRO A 421 10.74 34.35 35.99
CA PRO A 421 11.04 35.08 37.21
C PRO A 421 10.38 34.40 38.42
N PRO A 422 11.01 34.46 39.62
CA PRO A 422 10.51 33.77 40.80
C PRO A 422 9.28 34.50 41.35
N SER A 423 8.11 34.07 40.94
CA SER A 423 6.86 34.35 41.64
C SER A 423 5.97 33.12 41.63
N MET A 424 6.16 32.25 42.61
CA MET A 424 5.17 31.92 43.66
C MET A 424 5.62 30.63 44.37
N ALA A 425 5.76 30.73 45.68
CA ALA A 425 6.03 29.63 46.61
C ALA A 425 4.80 28.67 46.70
N PRO A 426 4.96 27.46 47.26
CA PRO A 426 4.07 26.32 47.01
C PRO A 426 2.76 26.45 47.78
N GLY A 427 1.64 26.31 47.08
CA GLY A 427 0.33 26.36 47.71
C GLY A 427 -0.80 26.13 46.73
N HIS A 428 -0.90 24.94 46.16
CA HIS A 428 -2.13 24.20 45.82
C HIS A 428 -1.73 22.98 44.99
N MET A 429 -1.84 21.78 45.57
CA MET A 429 -2.00 20.58 44.76
C MET A 429 -3.38 20.68 44.08
N PRO A 430 -3.49 20.55 42.75
CA PRO A 430 -4.79 20.27 42.16
C PRO A 430 -5.20 18.85 42.58
N THR A 431 -6.34 18.75 43.24
CA THR A 431 -7.09 17.51 43.43
C THR A 431 -7.19 16.74 42.12
N MET A 432 -6.78 15.47 42.16
CA MET A 432 -7.02 14.45 41.15
C MET A 432 -8.47 14.51 40.63
N PRO A 433 -8.73 14.52 39.31
CA PRO A 433 -10.02 14.09 38.81
C PRO A 433 -10.15 12.57 38.98
N GLY A 434 -11.37 12.13 39.30
CA GLY A 434 -11.74 10.72 39.47
C GLY A 434 -11.60 9.85 38.22
N PRO A 435 -12.05 8.59 38.28
CA PRO A 435 -11.49 7.47 37.55
C PRO A 435 -11.61 7.63 36.02
N ALA A 436 -10.52 7.28 35.34
CA ALA A 436 -10.46 7.16 33.89
C ALA A 436 -11.60 6.27 33.35
N PRO A 437 -12.22 6.62 32.21
CA PRO A 437 -13.19 5.75 31.56
C PRO A 437 -12.53 4.44 31.10
N ALA A 438 -13.32 3.38 31.10
CA ALA A 438 -12.91 2.01 30.86
C ALA A 438 -12.12 1.82 29.56
N ARG A 439 -11.04 1.02 29.63
CA ARG A 439 -10.26 0.51 28.50
C ARG A 439 -11.20 -0.05 27.41
N PRO A 440 -10.97 0.22 26.11
CA PRO A 440 -11.60 -0.56 25.06
C PRO A 440 -11.13 -2.02 25.19
N SER A 441 -12.09 -2.94 25.16
CA SER A 441 -11.86 -4.38 25.22
C SER A 441 -10.96 -4.83 24.06
N HIS A 442 -9.80 -5.42 24.35
CA HIS A 442 -8.99 -6.11 23.35
C HIS A 442 -9.79 -7.28 22.77
N ALA A 443 -9.83 -7.40 21.44
CA ALA A 443 -10.25 -8.63 20.79
C ALA A 443 -9.38 -9.82 21.29
N PRO A 444 -9.92 -11.04 21.39
CA PRO A 444 -9.15 -12.18 21.88
C PRO A 444 -7.95 -12.45 20.95
N ALA A 445 -6.74 -12.40 21.49
CA ALA A 445 -5.51 -12.68 20.76
C ALA A 445 -5.44 -14.17 20.38
N THR A 446 -4.97 -14.46 19.16
CA THR A 446 -4.72 -15.82 18.69
C THR A 446 -3.47 -16.38 19.36
N VAL A 447 -3.60 -17.49 20.09
CA VAL A 447 -2.48 -18.14 20.78
C VAL A 447 -1.62 -18.95 19.80
N LEU A 448 -0.31 -18.75 19.84
CA LEU A 448 0.67 -19.45 19.00
C LEU A 448 1.33 -20.61 19.76
N ALA A 449 1.56 -21.72 19.06
CA ALA A 449 2.39 -22.82 19.54
C ALA A 449 3.88 -22.56 19.23
N PRO A 450 4.82 -23.12 20.02
CA PRO A 450 6.26 -23.05 19.71
C PRO A 450 6.56 -23.54 18.28
N GLY A 451 7.31 -22.75 17.51
CA GLY A 451 7.65 -23.04 16.12
C GLY A 451 6.55 -22.70 15.10
N GLN A 452 5.36 -22.28 15.53
CA GLN A 452 4.26 -21.93 14.63
C GLN A 452 4.61 -20.69 13.79
N ASN A 453 4.29 -20.77 12.49
CA ASN A 453 4.45 -19.68 11.54
C ASN A 453 3.06 -19.22 11.06
N LEU A 454 2.85 -17.92 10.95
CA LEU A 454 1.67 -17.34 10.33
C LEU A 454 2.05 -16.21 9.37
N VAL A 455 1.24 -16.00 8.34
CA VAL A 455 1.35 -14.83 7.47
C VAL A 455 0.60 -13.69 8.13
N LEU A 456 1.28 -12.56 8.32
CA LEU A 456 0.67 -11.37 8.88
C LEU A 456 -0.28 -10.73 7.86
N PRO A 457 -1.41 -10.17 8.29
CA PRO A 457 -2.28 -9.40 7.40
C PRO A 457 -1.55 -8.18 6.85
N GLU A 458 -2.03 -7.63 5.74
CA GLU A 458 -1.36 -6.52 5.06
C GLU A 458 -1.30 -5.27 5.93
N GLU A 459 -2.32 -5.02 6.74
CA GLU A 459 -2.36 -3.86 7.64
C GLU A 459 -1.26 -3.90 8.72
N ALA A 460 -0.79 -5.09 9.12
CA ALA A 460 0.30 -5.23 10.09
C ALA A 460 1.63 -4.64 9.60
N ARG A 461 1.76 -4.35 8.29
CA ARG A 461 2.93 -3.66 7.74
C ARG A 461 3.01 -2.19 8.15
N HIS A 462 1.88 -1.59 8.48
CA HIS A 462 1.78 -0.16 8.78
C HIS A 462 2.02 0.15 10.26
N GLY A 463 1.96 -0.85 11.14
CA GLY A 463 2.25 -0.67 12.56
C GLY A 463 1.90 -1.90 13.40
N MET A 464 2.82 -2.28 14.28
CA MET A 464 2.68 -3.37 15.22
C MET A 464 3.15 -2.93 16.60
N HIS A 465 2.36 -3.24 17.62
CA HIS A 465 2.71 -3.08 19.02
C HIS A 465 3.12 -4.45 19.57
N ILE A 466 4.32 -4.49 20.14
CA ILE A 466 4.91 -5.65 20.79
C ILE A 466 4.91 -5.39 22.29
N ALA A 467 4.43 -6.34 23.08
CA ALA A 467 4.44 -6.26 24.54
C ALA A 467 4.93 -7.60 25.10
N PHE A 468 5.93 -7.56 25.97
CA PHE A 468 6.41 -8.72 26.69
C PHE A 468 6.10 -8.54 28.18
N SER A 469 5.19 -9.36 28.69
CA SER A 469 4.78 -9.35 30.10
C SER A 469 5.55 -10.40 30.89
N PHE A 470 5.97 -10.07 32.11
CA PHE A 470 6.69 -10.97 33.02
C PHE A 470 6.57 -10.51 34.48
N ALA A 471 6.99 -11.34 35.43
CA ALA A 471 7.05 -11.04 36.85
C ALA A 471 8.15 -11.88 37.53
N GLY A 472 8.44 -11.60 38.81
CA GLY A 472 9.36 -12.39 39.64
C GLY A 472 10.84 -12.04 39.47
N ALA A 473 11.30 -11.80 38.25
CA ALA A 473 12.65 -11.34 37.94
C ALA A 473 12.60 -10.23 36.88
N ASP A 474 13.70 -9.48 36.72
CA ASP A 474 13.79 -8.41 35.74
C ASP A 474 14.38 -8.89 34.41
N ALA A 475 13.79 -8.44 33.31
CA ALA A 475 14.24 -8.72 31.94
C ALA A 475 14.04 -7.49 31.06
N ASP A 476 14.90 -7.35 30.05
CA ASP A 476 14.87 -6.27 29.07
C ASP A 476 14.46 -6.82 27.70
N LEU A 477 13.67 -6.06 26.94
CA LEU A 477 13.29 -6.37 25.57
C LEU A 477 14.28 -5.72 24.60
N THR A 478 14.63 -6.47 23.57
CA THR A 478 15.65 -6.11 22.58
C THR A 478 15.19 -6.54 21.20
N LEU A 479 15.52 -5.76 20.16
CA LEU A 479 15.23 -6.10 18.77
C LEU A 479 16.53 -6.17 17.95
N PHE A 480 16.69 -7.23 17.16
CA PHE A 480 17.76 -7.32 16.16
C PHE A 480 17.16 -7.19 14.76
N LEU A 481 17.50 -6.13 14.06
CA LEU A 481 17.13 -5.94 12.65
C LEU A 481 18.22 -6.58 11.81
N THR A 482 17.87 -7.60 11.02
CA THR A 482 18.87 -8.44 10.36
C THR A 482 18.59 -8.65 8.88
N ASP A 483 19.66 -8.93 8.15
CA ASP A 483 19.61 -9.34 6.76
C ASP A 483 19.07 -10.77 6.56
N ALA A 484 19.08 -11.24 5.30
CA ALA A 484 18.69 -12.60 4.96
C ALA A 484 19.57 -13.69 5.61
N GLY A 485 20.78 -13.34 6.08
CA GLY A 485 21.70 -14.19 6.82
C GLY A 485 21.46 -14.23 8.32
N GLY A 486 20.57 -13.39 8.85
CA GLY A 486 20.27 -13.29 10.28
C GLY A 486 21.31 -12.48 11.07
N ARG A 487 22.10 -11.64 10.37
CA ARG A 487 23.09 -10.75 10.98
C ARG A 487 22.65 -9.29 10.91
N VAL A 488 22.98 -8.51 11.93
CA VAL A 488 22.87 -7.05 11.88
C VAL A 488 23.85 -6.52 10.84
N THR A 489 23.49 -5.46 10.12
CA THR A 489 24.37 -4.90 9.08
C THR A 489 25.25 -3.77 9.62
N CYS A 490 24.82 -3.15 10.72
CA CYS A 490 25.56 -2.16 11.49
C CYS A 490 25.09 -2.15 12.96
N ASP A 491 25.82 -1.48 13.85
CA ASP A 491 25.45 -1.37 15.27
C ASP A 491 24.10 -0.65 15.48
N GLU A 492 23.70 0.20 14.53
CA GLU A 492 22.43 0.93 14.54
C GLU A 492 21.21 0.00 14.37
N ASP A 493 21.41 -1.20 13.83
CA ASP A 493 20.34 -2.20 13.63
C ASP A 493 20.04 -3.02 14.90
N PHE A 494 20.72 -2.73 16.00
CA PHE A 494 20.52 -3.34 17.30
C PHE A 494 19.75 -2.40 18.23
N VAL A 495 18.49 -2.71 18.54
CA VAL A 495 17.64 -1.86 19.39
C VAL A 495 17.57 -2.42 20.80
N PHE A 496 18.04 -1.64 21.77
CA PHE A 496 18.08 -2.00 23.19
C PHE A 496 17.93 -0.72 24.04
N TYR A 497 17.89 -0.83 25.37
CA TYR A 497 17.55 0.31 26.23
C TYR A 497 18.43 1.57 26.04
N ASN A 498 19.72 1.44 25.69
CA ASN A 498 20.59 2.61 25.39
C ASN A 498 20.51 3.08 23.93
N GLN A 499 19.91 2.29 23.04
CA GLN A 499 19.65 2.64 21.65
C GLN A 499 18.20 2.26 21.33
N PRO A 500 17.21 3.02 21.84
CA PRO A 500 15.82 2.60 21.86
C PRO A 500 15.13 2.72 20.51
N SER A 501 15.82 3.11 19.44
CA SER A 501 15.24 3.20 18.10
C SER A 501 16.27 2.89 17.01
N ALA A 502 15.81 2.29 15.91
CA ALA A 502 16.57 2.06 14.69
C ALA A 502 15.72 2.38 13.44
N ALA A 503 16.36 2.40 12.27
CA ALA A 503 15.70 2.57 10.97
C ALA A 503 14.76 3.79 10.93
N GLU A 504 15.27 4.96 11.34
CA GLU A 504 14.53 6.23 11.40
C GLU A 504 13.23 6.16 12.24
N GLY A 505 13.20 5.27 13.24
CA GLY A 505 12.05 5.08 14.13
C GLY A 505 11.09 3.97 13.70
N ALA A 506 11.35 3.28 12.59
CA ALA A 506 10.55 2.13 12.14
C ALA A 506 10.60 0.96 13.13
N ALA A 507 11.63 0.85 13.98
CA ALA A 507 11.67 -0.06 15.11
C ALA A 507 12.05 0.73 16.37
N ARG A 508 11.24 0.63 17.43
CA ARG A 508 11.42 1.44 18.65
C ARG A 508 11.01 0.70 19.92
N LEU A 509 11.80 0.78 20.98
CA LEU A 509 11.41 0.42 22.33
C LEU A 509 10.63 1.57 22.98
N LEU A 510 9.49 1.24 23.58
CA LEU A 510 8.65 2.15 24.36
C LEU A 510 8.97 2.09 25.86
N GLY A 511 9.77 1.09 26.25
CA GLY A 511 10.28 0.94 27.61
C GLY A 511 9.44 0.02 28.50
N LYS A 512 9.91 -0.11 29.74
CA LYS A 512 9.40 -0.99 30.79
C LYS A 512 8.37 -0.26 31.66
N GLN A 513 7.18 -0.84 31.81
CA GLN A 513 6.11 -0.32 32.67
C GLN A 513 5.72 -1.35 33.74
N ALA A 514 5.53 -0.89 34.97
CA ALA A 514 5.01 -1.73 36.05
C ALA A 514 3.48 -1.76 36.00
N GLU A 515 2.90 -2.90 35.63
CA GLU A 515 1.46 -3.15 35.60
C GLU A 515 1.12 -4.27 36.58
N ALA A 516 1.14 -3.93 37.87
CA ALA A 516 0.95 -4.90 38.96
C ALA A 516 -0.24 -5.85 38.66
N PRO A 517 -0.03 -7.18 38.69
CA PRO A 517 1.11 -7.90 39.29
C PRO A 517 2.31 -8.16 38.34
N TYR A 518 2.33 -7.60 37.13
CA TYR A 518 3.35 -7.86 36.10
C TYR A 518 4.18 -6.62 35.78
N THR A 519 5.29 -6.83 35.10
CA THR A 519 6.07 -5.82 34.38
C THR A 519 5.87 -6.07 32.89
N VAL A 520 5.69 -5.01 32.11
CA VAL A 520 5.51 -5.09 30.65
C VAL A 520 6.55 -4.24 29.95
N GLU A 521 7.38 -4.88 29.15
CA GLU A 521 8.28 -4.24 28.19
C GLU A 521 7.56 -4.07 26.85
N ARG A 522 7.66 -2.89 26.22
CA ARG A 522 6.95 -2.60 24.97
C ARG A 522 7.86 -2.14 23.85
N ALA A 523 7.47 -2.45 22.61
CA ALA A 523 8.10 -1.95 21.39
C ALA A 523 7.06 -1.67 20.29
N GLU A 524 7.42 -0.80 19.37
CA GLU A 524 6.71 -0.51 18.12
C GLU A 524 7.56 -0.92 16.92
N LEU A 525 6.89 -1.47 15.90
CA LEU A 525 7.51 -1.89 14.66
C LEU A 525 6.63 -1.53 13.46
N HIS A 526 7.22 -0.91 12.44
CA HIS A 526 6.58 -0.54 11.17
C HIS A 526 7.26 -1.29 10.02
N PRO A 527 6.85 -2.54 9.70
CA PRO A 527 7.53 -3.35 8.71
C PRO A 527 7.61 -2.75 7.29
N ALA A 528 6.67 -1.86 6.92
CA ALA A 528 6.70 -1.14 5.64
C ALA A 528 7.80 -0.06 5.58
N ALA A 529 8.13 0.55 6.73
CA ALA A 529 9.15 1.59 6.84
C ALA A 529 10.57 1.02 7.01
N LEU A 530 10.71 -0.29 7.25
CA LEU A 530 12.02 -0.93 7.37
C LEU A 530 12.79 -0.87 6.03
N PRO A 531 14.08 -0.47 6.06
CA PRO A 531 14.96 -0.51 4.90
C PRO A 531 14.95 -1.87 4.21
N ARG A 532 15.14 -1.87 2.89
CA ARG A 532 15.05 -3.09 2.07
C ARG A 532 16.07 -4.17 2.44
N HIS A 533 17.20 -3.78 3.03
CA HIS A 533 18.23 -4.73 3.48
C HIS A 533 17.82 -5.50 4.75
N ILE A 534 16.83 -5.00 5.51
CA ILE A 534 16.27 -5.68 6.67
C ILE A 534 15.22 -6.68 6.22
N GLU A 535 15.59 -7.96 6.29
CA GLU A 535 14.71 -9.07 5.92
C GLU A 535 14.08 -9.77 7.12
N ARG A 536 14.66 -9.62 8.32
CA ARG A 536 14.10 -10.18 9.55
C ARG A 536 14.28 -9.25 10.74
N VAL A 537 13.37 -9.37 11.71
CA VAL A 537 13.44 -8.71 13.02
C VAL A 537 13.28 -9.79 14.10
N ALA A 538 14.33 -10.03 14.88
CA ALA A 538 14.26 -10.94 16.02
C ALA A 538 13.85 -10.17 17.27
N ILE A 539 12.79 -10.63 17.94
CA ILE A 539 12.30 -10.08 19.21
C ILE A 539 12.88 -10.93 20.32
N ALA A 540 13.78 -10.34 21.10
CA ALA A 540 14.53 -11.02 22.14
C ALA A 540 14.32 -10.42 23.52
N VAL A 541 14.50 -11.25 24.54
CA VAL A 541 14.49 -10.84 25.94
C VAL A 541 15.76 -11.30 26.63
N ASN A 542 16.26 -10.50 27.55
CA ASN A 542 17.54 -10.70 28.21
C ASN A 542 17.42 -10.40 29.70
N MET A 543 17.96 -11.29 30.53
CA MET A 543 18.00 -11.10 31.99
C MET A 543 19.03 -10.05 32.37
N ASP A 544 18.77 -9.28 33.43
CA ASP A 544 19.76 -8.38 34.00
C ASP A 544 21.02 -9.15 34.45
N VAL A 545 22.16 -8.81 33.86
CA VAL A 545 23.47 -9.43 34.12
C VAL A 545 23.86 -9.28 35.59
N ALA A 546 23.50 -8.18 36.24
CA ALA A 546 23.83 -7.94 37.65
C ALA A 546 23.03 -8.83 38.62
N SER A 547 21.87 -9.35 38.19
CA SER A 547 21.02 -10.20 39.01
C SER A 547 21.53 -11.65 39.13
N GLY A 548 22.29 -12.13 38.12
CA GLY A 548 22.71 -13.53 38.01
C GLY A 548 21.58 -14.53 37.77
N LEU A 549 20.34 -14.07 37.56
CA LEU A 549 19.15 -14.87 37.35
C LEU A 549 19.04 -15.38 35.90
N THR A 550 18.20 -16.39 35.69
CA THR A 550 17.92 -16.98 34.37
C THR A 550 16.47 -16.73 33.98
N CYS A 551 16.12 -16.94 32.70
CA CYS A 551 14.74 -16.78 32.22
C CYS A 551 13.76 -17.72 32.94
N GLY A 552 14.26 -18.79 33.57
CA GLY A 552 13.47 -19.66 34.45
C GLY A 552 12.90 -18.96 35.70
N ALA A 553 13.46 -17.81 36.10
CA ALA A 553 12.96 -17.00 37.19
C ALA A 553 11.80 -16.05 36.78
N LEU A 554 11.51 -15.94 35.48
CA LEU A 554 10.39 -15.14 34.97
C LEU A 554 9.07 -15.91 35.15
N ALA A 555 8.20 -15.39 36.01
CA ALA A 555 6.81 -15.78 36.08
C ALA A 555 6.02 -15.04 35.00
N HIS A 556 4.95 -15.66 34.46
CA HIS A 556 4.06 -15.02 33.49
C HIS A 556 4.71 -14.44 32.23
N ALA A 557 5.86 -15.00 31.80
CA ALA A 557 6.51 -14.64 30.55
C ALA A 557 5.56 -14.85 29.36
N ALA A 558 5.12 -13.77 28.72
CA ALA A 558 4.21 -13.82 27.59
C ALA A 558 4.48 -12.70 26.59
N LEU A 559 4.67 -13.06 25.33
CA LEU A 559 4.72 -12.13 24.21
C LEU A 559 3.32 -11.88 23.68
N HIS A 560 2.97 -10.62 23.49
CA HIS A 560 1.79 -10.15 22.80
C HIS A 560 2.20 -9.27 21.63
N VAL A 561 1.61 -9.52 20.47
CA VAL A 561 1.82 -8.73 19.25
C VAL A 561 0.46 -8.33 18.72
N ALA A 562 0.21 -7.04 18.56
CA ALA A 562 -1.05 -6.51 18.04
C ALA A 562 -0.78 -5.55 16.87
N CYS A 563 -1.66 -5.51 15.88
CA CYS A 563 -1.61 -4.53 14.81
C CYS A 563 -2.73 -3.48 14.97
N ALA A 564 -2.56 -2.33 14.31
CA ALA A 564 -3.53 -1.24 14.34
C ALA A 564 -4.95 -1.63 13.85
N SER A 565 -5.05 -2.67 13.00
CA SER A 565 -6.34 -3.21 12.53
C SER A 565 -7.08 -4.08 13.56
N GLY A 566 -6.47 -4.34 14.73
CA GLY A 566 -7.09 -5.07 15.83
C GLY A 566 -6.80 -6.58 15.86
N ALA A 567 -6.07 -7.14 14.89
CA ALA A 567 -5.57 -8.50 15.00
C ALA A 567 -4.46 -8.58 16.06
N ALA A 568 -4.50 -9.64 16.87
CA ALA A 568 -3.53 -9.84 17.95
C ALA A 568 -3.12 -11.31 18.04
N TRP A 569 -1.87 -11.52 18.44
CA TRP A 569 -1.25 -12.83 18.66
C TRP A 569 -0.59 -12.86 20.02
N SER A 570 -0.63 -14.00 20.68
CA SER A 570 0.07 -14.22 21.94
C SER A 570 0.91 -15.49 21.87
N PHE A 571 2.07 -15.46 22.52
CA PHE A 571 2.97 -16.61 22.63
C PHE A 571 3.58 -16.65 24.02
N GLN A 572 3.46 -17.80 24.68
CA GLN A 572 4.12 -18.07 25.94
C GLN A 572 5.36 -18.93 25.66
N PRO A 573 6.58 -18.38 25.80
CA PRO A 573 7.79 -19.17 25.62
C PRO A 573 7.91 -20.27 26.68
N PRO A 574 8.52 -21.42 26.34
CA PRO A 574 8.79 -22.47 27.32
C PRO A 574 9.78 -21.98 28.39
N THR A 575 9.57 -22.40 29.63
CA THR A 575 10.47 -22.09 30.74
C THR A 575 11.72 -22.98 30.66
N ASP A 576 12.90 -22.38 30.55
CA ASP A 576 14.19 -23.08 30.61
C ASP A 576 15.06 -22.42 31.71
N PRO A 577 15.46 -23.17 32.75
CA PRO A 577 16.25 -22.64 33.85
C PRO A 577 17.72 -22.36 33.49
N GLY A 578 18.20 -22.83 32.34
CA GLY A 578 19.60 -22.71 31.91
C GLY A 578 19.92 -21.51 31.02
N ILE A 579 18.91 -20.75 30.58
CA ILE A 579 19.08 -19.67 29.59
C ILE A 579 18.98 -18.29 30.24
N ARG A 580 19.80 -17.35 29.79
CA ARG A 580 19.87 -15.96 30.29
C ARG A 580 19.40 -14.93 29.27
N ALA A 581 19.24 -15.36 28.02
CA ALA A 581 18.59 -14.58 26.97
C ALA A 581 17.77 -15.53 26.07
N MET A 582 16.77 -15.00 25.37
CA MET A 582 15.89 -15.78 24.52
C MET A 582 15.36 -14.96 23.35
N VAL A 583 15.37 -15.54 22.15
CA VAL A 583 14.56 -15.04 21.02
C VAL A 583 13.17 -15.62 21.15
N VAL A 584 12.20 -14.75 21.43
CA VAL A 584 10.82 -15.12 21.71
C VAL A 584 10.05 -15.33 20.40
N ALA A 585 10.23 -14.42 19.45
CA ALA A 585 9.62 -14.50 18.13
C ALA A 585 10.48 -13.82 17.05
N GLU A 586 10.20 -14.16 15.80
CA GLU A 586 10.83 -13.54 14.63
C GLU A 586 9.77 -13.06 13.65
N LEU A 587 9.95 -11.85 13.13
CA LEU A 587 9.29 -11.38 11.93
C LEU A 587 10.23 -11.51 10.75
N TYR A 588 9.75 -12.00 9.61
CA TYR A 588 10.57 -12.08 8.41
C TYR A 588 9.80 -11.87 7.12
N ARG A 589 10.47 -11.28 6.12
CA ARG A 589 9.97 -11.15 4.76
C ARG A 589 9.90 -12.52 4.10
N HIS A 590 8.84 -12.76 3.35
CA HIS A 590 8.63 -13.96 2.56
C HIS A 590 7.87 -13.62 1.27
N THR A 591 7.88 -14.51 0.29
CA THR A 591 7.04 -14.37 -0.91
C THR A 591 5.94 -15.43 -0.89
N ALA A 592 4.67 -15.01 -0.84
CA ALA A 592 3.52 -15.91 -0.90
C ALA A 592 2.67 -15.55 -2.14
N GLY A 593 2.41 -16.53 -3.01
CA GLY A 593 1.62 -16.28 -4.23
C GLY A 593 2.25 -15.27 -5.20
N GLY A 594 3.55 -15.00 -5.10
CA GLY A 594 4.25 -13.98 -5.91
C GLY A 594 4.22 -12.56 -5.33
N GLN A 595 3.59 -12.36 -4.17
CA GLN A 595 3.55 -11.07 -3.45
C GLN A 595 4.49 -11.10 -2.24
N PRO A 596 5.19 -9.98 -1.92
CA PRO A 596 5.96 -9.86 -0.69
C PRO A 596 5.00 -9.82 0.50
N VAL A 597 5.26 -10.63 1.52
CA VAL A 597 4.48 -10.72 2.75
C VAL A 597 5.40 -10.81 3.96
N TRP A 598 4.93 -10.35 5.12
CA TRP A 598 5.62 -10.58 6.38
C TRP A 598 5.02 -11.80 7.09
N LYS A 599 5.87 -12.58 7.75
CA LYS A 599 5.46 -13.73 8.56
C LYS A 599 5.94 -13.54 9.98
N LEU A 600 5.11 -13.94 10.94
CA LEU A 600 5.46 -14.04 12.35
C LEU A 600 5.71 -15.51 12.70
N ARG A 601 6.82 -15.77 13.39
CA ARG A 601 7.19 -17.09 13.91
C ARG A 601 7.39 -17.03 15.41
N ALA A 602 6.67 -17.88 16.14
CA ALA A 602 6.96 -18.14 17.54
C ALA A 602 8.21 -19.05 17.63
N VAL A 603 9.25 -18.63 18.37
CA VAL A 603 10.53 -19.33 18.42
C VAL A 603 10.75 -19.93 19.82
N GLY A 604 11.05 -19.10 20.82
CA GLY A 604 11.37 -19.53 22.18
C GLY A 604 12.73 -20.23 22.30
N GLN A 605 13.73 -19.76 21.56
CA GLN A 605 15.10 -20.30 21.59
C GLN A 605 15.94 -19.53 22.60
N GLY A 606 16.65 -20.22 23.48
CA GLY A 606 17.46 -19.58 24.53
C GLY A 606 18.97 -19.68 24.36
N TRP A 607 19.69 -18.79 25.03
CA TRP A 607 21.14 -18.72 25.12
C TRP A 607 21.59 -18.73 26.57
N ALA A 608 22.48 -19.66 26.93
CA ALA A 608 23.06 -19.76 28.27
C ALA A 608 24.03 -18.62 28.57
N ASP A 609 24.79 -18.18 27.55
CA ASP A 609 25.78 -17.11 27.63
C ASP A 609 25.17 -15.69 27.71
N GLY A 610 23.84 -15.59 27.84
CA GLY A 610 23.13 -14.32 27.98
C GLY A 610 23.17 -13.45 26.73
N LEU A 611 23.05 -12.14 26.93
CA LEU A 611 23.02 -11.16 25.84
C LEU A 611 24.28 -11.23 24.98
N ASP A 612 25.45 -11.49 25.57
CA ASP A 612 26.72 -11.54 24.84
C ASP A 612 26.77 -12.68 23.81
N GLY A 613 26.22 -13.85 24.17
CA GLY A 613 26.12 -14.98 23.25
C GLY A 613 25.09 -14.75 22.15
N LEU A 614 23.98 -14.10 22.51
CA LEU A 614 22.92 -13.74 21.57
C LEU A 614 23.39 -12.67 20.56
N ALA A 615 24.04 -11.61 21.02
CA ALA A 615 24.58 -10.54 20.20
C ALA A 615 25.65 -11.05 19.23
N ARG A 616 26.57 -11.92 19.68
CA ARG A 616 27.54 -12.61 18.80
C ARG A 616 26.87 -13.50 17.75
N ALA A 617 25.78 -14.19 18.11
CA ALA A 617 25.03 -15.01 17.15
C ALA A 617 24.38 -14.17 16.03
N HIS A 618 24.06 -12.91 16.32
CA HIS A 618 23.53 -11.93 15.37
C HIS A 618 24.59 -11.01 14.75
N GLY A 619 25.89 -11.26 14.99
CA GLY A 619 26.98 -10.55 14.33
C GLY A 619 27.33 -9.18 14.91
N VAL A 620 26.93 -8.88 16.15
CA VAL A 620 27.35 -7.68 16.87
C VAL A 620 28.76 -7.88 17.44
N ASP A 621 29.67 -6.94 17.17
CA ASP A 621 31.02 -6.94 17.75
C ASP A 621 30.97 -6.36 19.17
N ILE A 622 31.20 -7.22 20.17
CA ILE A 622 31.26 -6.84 21.59
C ILE A 622 32.74 -6.67 21.95
N VAL A 623 33.19 -5.41 22.11
CA VAL A 623 34.57 -5.06 22.48
C VAL A 623 34.68 -4.73 23.96
#